data_AF-M5J5D5-F1
#
_entry.id   AF-M5J5D5-F1
#
_cell.length_a   1.000
_cell.length_b   1.000
_cell.length_c   1.000
_cell.angle_alpha   90.00
_cell.angle_beta   90.00
_cell.angle_gamma   90.00
#
_symmetry.space_group_name_H-M   'P 1'
#
loop_
_entity.id
_entity.type
_entity.pdbx_description
1 polymer ?
#
loop_
_entity_poly.entity_id
_entity_poly.type
_entity_poly.pdbx_seq_one_letter_code
_entity_poly.pdbx_strand_id
1 'polypeptide(L)'
;MAKPQVLQGLDTVAYVRLLKNAKTEQGQLIPYQTSLSFDPQRDSDTTQTKDGAVGTTSSLETEIEVEFVNNISKVSDDLYEALLENEKVEIWIVNLKRKNSAGKLFSWYAQGSVTEDSNDNDPDDNSTRDVTFSVDGVPQRGWLELPESAKEELAYVFRGIGVISDDDQTGKGEGWKEADRGSGMADTPKA
;
A
#
# COMPACT_ATOMS: atom_id res chain seq x y z
N MET A 1 4.65 -19.55 -22.32
CA MET A 1 4.35 -18.19 -21.82
C MET A 1 3.46 -18.35 -20.60
N ALA A 2 3.83 -17.78 -19.45
CA ALA A 2 2.97 -17.81 -18.27
C ALA A 2 1.66 -17.08 -18.58
N LYS A 3 0.50 -17.65 -18.18
CA LYS A 3 -0.79 -16.95 -18.33
C LYS A 3 -0.72 -15.62 -17.56
N PRO A 4 -1.22 -14.51 -18.13
CA PRO A 4 -1.31 -13.25 -17.40
C PRO A 4 -2.18 -13.47 -16.15
N GLN A 5 -1.64 -13.06 -15.00
CA GLN A 5 -2.32 -13.15 -13.71
C GLN A 5 -3.12 -11.87 -13.48
N VAL A 6 -4.36 -12.01 -13.00
CA VAL A 6 -5.18 -10.87 -12.55
C VAL A 6 -4.62 -10.38 -11.22
N LEU A 7 -4.41 -9.07 -11.10
CA LEU A 7 -4.04 -8.41 -9.85
C LEU A 7 -5.31 -7.87 -9.19
N GLN A 8 -5.49 -8.09 -7.89
CA GLN A 8 -6.62 -7.54 -7.13
C GLN A 8 -6.20 -6.24 -6.45
N GLY A 9 -7.13 -5.29 -6.31
CA GLY A 9 -6.90 -4.04 -5.58
C GLY A 9 -6.46 -4.28 -4.15
N LEU A 10 -7.05 -5.27 -3.47
CA LEU A 10 -6.68 -5.71 -2.12
C LEU A 10 -5.19 -6.06 -1.97
N ASP A 11 -4.53 -6.50 -3.04
CA ASP A 11 -3.11 -6.86 -3.00
C ASP A 11 -2.18 -5.68 -3.23
N THR A 12 -2.70 -4.47 -3.44
CA THR A 12 -1.94 -3.25 -3.71
C THR A 12 -2.14 -2.27 -2.57
N VAL A 13 -1.06 -1.95 -1.85
CA VAL A 13 -1.10 -1.16 -0.62
C VAL A 13 -0.10 -0.01 -0.67
N ALA A 14 -0.46 1.13 -0.10
CA ALA A 14 0.44 2.26 0.11
C ALA A 14 1.21 2.15 1.43
N TYR A 15 2.51 2.42 1.34
CA TYR A 15 3.36 2.74 2.48
C TYR A 15 3.81 4.19 2.39
N VAL A 16 3.99 4.84 3.53
CA VAL A 16 4.44 6.23 3.64
C VAL A 16 5.57 6.36 4.65
N ARG A 17 6.41 7.38 4.45
CA ARG A 17 7.39 7.86 5.43
C ARG A 17 7.66 9.35 5.23
N LEU A 18 7.85 10.08 6.32
CA LEU A 18 8.41 11.45 6.24
C LEU A 18 9.85 11.39 5.71
N LEU A 19 10.18 12.17 4.69
CA LEU A 19 11.49 12.14 4.05
C LEU A 19 12.62 12.49 5.04
N LYS A 20 12.34 13.34 6.03
CA LYS A 20 13.28 13.69 7.11
C LYS A 20 13.68 12.47 7.97
N ASN A 21 12.79 11.49 8.10
CA ASN A 21 12.98 10.28 8.90
C ASN A 21 13.59 9.12 8.09
N ALA A 22 14.01 9.36 6.84
CA ALA A 22 14.47 8.30 5.95
C ALA A 22 15.65 7.47 6.47
N LYS A 23 16.44 8.04 7.40
CA LYS A 23 17.60 7.39 8.03
C LYS A 23 17.29 6.72 9.37
N THR A 24 16.15 7.03 9.97
CA THR A 24 15.81 6.64 11.35
C THR A 24 14.62 5.69 11.40
N GLU A 25 13.74 5.73 10.41
CA GLU A 25 12.49 4.98 10.38
C GLU A 25 12.34 4.20 9.07
N GLN A 26 11.60 3.09 9.11
CA GLN A 26 11.22 2.35 7.91
C GLN A 26 9.93 2.92 7.31
N GLY A 27 9.64 2.61 6.05
CA GLY A 27 8.33 2.93 5.46
C GLY A 27 7.23 2.18 6.20
N GLN A 28 6.16 2.88 6.55
CA GLN A 28 5.06 2.34 7.35
C GLN A 28 3.81 2.18 6.50
N LEU A 29 3.05 1.10 6.73
CA LEU A 29 1.79 0.84 6.03
C LEU A 29 0.75 1.89 6.45
N ILE A 30 0.01 2.46 5.50
CA ILE A 30 -1.22 3.20 5.84
C ILE A 30 -2.28 2.16 6.22
N PRO A 31 -2.76 2.08 7.48
CA PRO A 31 -3.70 1.05 7.87
C PRO A 31 -5.11 1.35 7.33
N TYR A 32 -5.90 0.29 7.17
CA TYR A 32 -7.32 0.37 6.76
C TYR A 32 -7.61 1.08 5.43
N GLN A 33 -6.70 0.97 4.46
CA GLN A 33 -6.91 1.47 3.10
C GLN A 33 -8.15 0.84 2.46
N THR A 34 -9.07 1.69 2.00
CA THR A 34 -10.27 1.31 1.26
C THR A 34 -10.05 1.44 -0.24
N SER A 35 -9.29 2.46 -0.66
CA SER A 35 -8.96 2.69 -2.06
C SER A 35 -7.56 3.30 -2.23
N LEU A 36 -7.01 3.13 -3.43
CA LEU A 36 -5.73 3.72 -3.84
C LEU A 36 -5.78 4.04 -5.33
N SER A 37 -5.58 5.31 -5.68
CA SER A 37 -5.46 5.81 -7.05
C SER A 37 -4.00 6.16 -7.37
N PHE A 38 -3.63 6.07 -8.65
CA PHE A 38 -2.27 6.36 -9.12
C PHE A 38 -2.35 6.85 -10.55
N ASP A 39 -2.23 8.16 -10.71
CA ASP A 39 -2.64 8.86 -11.93
C ASP A 39 -1.47 9.66 -12.52
N PRO A 40 -0.51 8.97 -13.19
CA PRO A 40 0.53 9.64 -13.95
C PRO A 40 -0.03 10.19 -15.26
N GLN A 41 0.00 11.51 -15.41
CA GLN A 41 -0.50 12.25 -16.56
C GLN A 41 0.58 13.08 -17.25
N ARG A 42 0.43 13.28 -18.56
CA ARG A 42 1.31 14.12 -19.34
C ARG A 42 0.55 14.77 -20.47
N ASP A 43 0.55 16.10 -20.48
CA ASP A 43 -0.04 16.85 -21.58
C ASP A 43 0.87 16.82 -22.81
N SER A 44 0.24 16.74 -23.98
CA SER A 44 0.93 16.86 -25.27
C SER A 44 0.24 17.92 -26.11
N ASP A 45 0.97 18.98 -26.43
CA ASP A 45 0.53 20.01 -27.35
C ASP A 45 1.02 19.71 -28.76
N THR A 46 0.17 20.00 -29.75
CA THR A 46 0.56 19.88 -31.15
C THR A 46 0.50 21.26 -31.80
N THR A 47 1.66 21.79 -32.16
CA THR A 47 1.74 23.02 -32.95
C THR A 47 1.67 22.67 -34.44
N GLN A 48 0.63 23.14 -35.12
CA GLN A 48 0.48 22.93 -36.56
C GLN A 48 1.43 23.87 -37.31
N THR A 49 2.38 23.31 -38.05
CA THR A 49 3.29 24.07 -38.91
C THR A 49 2.96 23.82 -40.38
N LYS A 50 3.51 24.65 -41.27
CA LYS A 50 3.30 24.51 -42.72
C LYS A 50 3.92 23.24 -43.30
N ASP A 51 4.85 22.60 -42.58
CA ASP A 51 5.56 21.39 -42.98
C ASP A 51 5.07 20.13 -42.24
N GLY A 52 4.02 20.28 -41.41
CA GLY A 52 3.44 19.20 -40.62
C GLY A 52 3.20 19.59 -39.16
N ALA A 53 2.53 18.72 -38.44
CA ALA A 53 2.33 18.86 -37.00
C ALA A 53 3.64 18.60 -36.25
N VAL A 54 4.05 19.52 -35.36
CA VAL A 54 5.15 19.33 -34.41
C VAL A 54 4.56 19.14 -33.02
N GLY A 55 4.78 17.97 -32.42
CA GLY A 55 4.36 17.68 -31.05
C GLY A 55 5.39 18.18 -30.03
N THR A 56 4.91 18.84 -28.98
CA THR A 56 5.66 19.15 -27.76
C THR A 56 4.97 18.44 -26.60
N THR A 57 5.75 17.81 -25.72
CA THR A 57 5.19 17.08 -24.57
C THR A 57 5.63 17.76 -23.28
N SER A 58 4.68 18.01 -22.38
CA SER A 58 4.90 18.63 -21.08
C SER A 58 5.57 17.67 -20.10
N SER A 59 5.94 18.18 -18.93
CA SER A 59 6.46 17.37 -17.81
C SER A 59 5.41 16.34 -17.35
N LEU A 60 5.88 15.23 -16.79
CA LEU A 60 4.99 14.26 -16.15
C LEU A 60 4.49 14.85 -14.83
N GLU A 61 3.18 14.89 -14.64
CA GLU A 61 2.54 15.18 -13.37
C GLU A 61 1.97 13.86 -12.83
N THR A 62 2.06 13.63 -11.53
CA THR A 62 1.53 12.40 -10.94
C THR A 62 0.89 12.71 -9.62
N GLU A 63 -0.32 12.20 -9.47
CA GLU A 63 -1.14 12.29 -8.28
C GLU A 63 -1.36 10.88 -7.73
N ILE A 64 -1.37 10.78 -6.41
CA ILE A 64 -1.66 9.55 -5.68
C ILE A 64 -2.72 9.93 -4.66
N GLU A 65 -3.85 9.24 -4.63
CA GLU A 65 -4.85 9.41 -3.57
C GLU A 65 -4.97 8.09 -2.81
N VAL A 66 -5.11 8.20 -1.49
CA VAL A 66 -5.29 7.06 -0.59
C VAL A 66 -6.45 7.36 0.34
N GLU A 67 -7.51 6.58 0.22
CA GLU A 67 -8.65 6.60 1.13
C GLU A 67 -8.49 5.50 2.19
N PHE A 68 -8.74 5.81 3.45
CA PHE A 68 -8.67 4.85 4.55
C PHE A 68 -9.64 5.19 5.69
N VAL A 69 -9.99 4.17 6.48
CA VAL A 69 -10.74 4.38 7.72
C VAL A 69 -9.85 5.10 8.74
N ASN A 70 -10.31 6.26 9.20
CA ASN A 70 -9.56 7.12 10.10
C ASN A 70 -9.15 6.38 11.37
N ASN A 71 -7.92 6.61 11.82
CA ASN A 71 -7.30 5.87 12.92
C ASN A 71 -6.18 6.69 13.58
N ILE A 72 -5.78 6.27 14.78
CA ILE A 72 -4.78 6.94 15.62
C ILE A 72 -3.35 6.40 15.41
N SER A 73 -3.04 5.88 14.22
CA SER A 73 -1.70 5.38 13.92
C SER A 73 -0.70 6.53 13.76
N LYS A 74 0.58 6.25 14.05
CA LYS A 74 1.66 7.22 13.82
C LYS A 74 1.64 7.76 12.37
N VAL A 75 1.37 6.89 11.39
CA VAL A 75 1.31 7.30 9.97
C VAL A 75 0.20 8.30 9.73
N SER A 76 -0.98 8.11 10.33
CA SER A 76 -2.10 9.04 10.21
C SER A 76 -1.80 10.42 10.79
N ASP A 77 -0.99 10.48 11.86
CA ASP A 77 -0.50 11.75 12.44
C ASP A 77 0.61 12.36 11.57
N ASP A 78 1.55 11.55 11.08
CA ASP A 78 2.63 12.00 10.18
C ASP A 78 2.09 12.62 8.89
N LEU A 79 0.96 12.13 8.37
CA LEU A 79 0.29 12.72 7.19
C LEU A 79 -0.24 14.13 7.47
N TYR A 80 -0.83 14.36 8.65
CA TYR A 80 -1.22 15.71 9.06
C TYR A 80 -0.02 16.61 9.29
N GLU A 81 1.03 16.11 9.94
CA GLU A 81 2.26 16.88 10.15
C GLU A 81 2.89 17.26 8.80
N ALA A 82 2.95 16.32 7.85
CA ALA A 82 3.46 16.58 6.52
C ALA A 82 2.68 17.68 5.79
N LEU A 83 1.35 17.69 5.90
CA LEU A 83 0.51 18.72 5.31
C LEU A 83 0.69 20.07 6.01
N LEU A 84 0.62 20.10 7.34
CA LEU A 84 0.64 21.33 8.15
C LEU A 84 2.00 22.03 8.13
N GLU A 85 3.09 21.26 8.19
CA GLU A 85 4.47 21.75 8.18
C GLU A 85 5.06 21.81 6.75
N ASN A 86 4.27 21.45 5.73
CA ASN A 86 4.69 21.38 4.32
C ASN A 86 5.97 20.55 4.13
N GLU A 87 6.02 19.39 4.78
CA GLU A 87 7.15 18.48 4.68
C GLU A 87 7.04 17.53 3.47
N LYS A 88 8.19 17.00 3.07
CA LYS A 88 8.27 16.01 2.00
C LYS A 88 8.07 14.60 2.54
N VAL A 89 7.38 13.79 1.76
CA VAL A 89 7.09 12.38 2.06
C VAL A 89 7.65 11.48 0.97
N GLU A 90 7.90 10.24 1.35
CA GLU A 90 8.14 9.11 0.46
C GLU A 90 6.92 8.21 0.48
N ILE A 91 6.50 7.77 -0.70
CA ILE A 91 5.33 6.91 -0.88
C ILE A 91 5.75 5.69 -1.70
N TRP A 92 5.35 4.51 -1.25
CA TRP A 92 5.50 3.26 -1.98
C TRP A 92 4.13 2.63 -2.25
N ILE A 93 3.82 2.37 -3.51
CA ILE A 93 2.68 1.53 -3.89
C ILE A 93 3.22 0.13 -4.11
N VAL A 94 2.86 -0.82 -3.24
CA VAL A 94 3.44 -2.17 -3.20
C VAL A 94 2.40 -3.19 -3.61
N ASN A 95 2.73 -4.05 -4.57
CA ASN A 95 1.89 -5.17 -4.95
C ASN A 95 2.37 -6.47 -4.28
N LEU A 96 1.59 -6.98 -3.33
CA LEU A 96 1.91 -8.11 -2.46
C LEU A 96 1.94 -9.46 -3.21
N LYS A 97 1.23 -9.57 -4.34
CA LYS A 97 1.17 -10.81 -5.15
C LYS A 97 2.11 -10.81 -6.35
N ARG A 98 2.64 -9.66 -6.76
CA ARG A 98 3.57 -9.56 -7.90
C ARG A 98 5.01 -9.68 -7.44
N LYS A 99 5.58 -10.88 -7.55
CA LYS A 99 6.96 -11.20 -7.16
C LYS A 99 7.87 -11.43 -8.37
N ASN A 100 9.16 -11.08 -8.24
CA ASN A 100 10.18 -11.49 -9.19
C ASN A 100 10.76 -12.87 -8.83
N SER A 101 11.70 -13.36 -9.63
CA SER A 101 12.39 -14.65 -9.41
C SER A 101 13.17 -14.73 -8.09
N ALA A 102 13.50 -13.59 -7.48
CA ALA A 102 14.17 -13.52 -6.18
C ALA A 102 13.17 -13.35 -5.01
N GLY A 103 11.86 -13.43 -5.25
CA GLY A 103 10.82 -13.28 -4.22
C GLY A 103 10.52 -11.85 -3.80
N LYS A 104 11.17 -10.84 -4.40
CA LYS A 104 10.93 -9.41 -4.12
C LYS A 104 9.62 -8.95 -4.75
N LEU A 105 8.93 -8.04 -4.07
CA LEU A 105 7.63 -7.48 -4.47
C LEU A 105 7.80 -6.31 -5.43
N PHE A 106 6.92 -6.24 -6.42
CA PHE A 106 6.86 -5.08 -7.32
C PHE A 106 6.34 -3.86 -6.57
N SER A 107 6.98 -2.72 -6.77
CA SER A 107 6.56 -1.47 -6.16
C SER A 107 6.82 -0.28 -7.07
N TRP A 108 5.98 0.75 -6.93
CA TRP A 108 6.28 2.11 -7.33
C TRP A 108 6.79 2.89 -6.14
N TYR A 109 7.80 3.72 -6.38
CA TYR A 109 8.36 4.64 -5.42
C TYR A 109 8.23 6.07 -5.94
N ALA A 110 7.73 6.96 -5.08
CA ALA A 110 7.61 8.38 -5.35
C ALA A 110 8.05 9.19 -4.12
N GLN A 111 8.50 10.42 -4.38
CA GLN A 111 8.68 11.45 -3.37
C GLN A 111 7.73 12.57 -3.69
N GLY A 112 7.22 13.27 -2.68
CA GLY A 112 6.20 14.27 -2.91
C GLY A 112 5.84 15.06 -1.67
N SER A 113 4.72 15.75 -1.74
CA SER A 113 4.08 16.46 -0.63
C SER A 113 2.64 16.01 -0.48
N VAL A 114 2.13 15.99 0.74
CA VAL A 114 0.69 15.90 0.99
C VAL A 114 0.08 17.24 0.59
N THR A 115 -0.88 17.22 -0.33
CA THR A 115 -1.55 18.43 -0.82
C THR A 115 -2.93 18.62 -0.21
N GLU A 116 -3.59 17.52 0.13
CA GLU A 116 -4.91 17.53 0.76
C GLU A 116 -5.04 16.34 1.71
N ASP A 117 -5.78 16.56 2.80
CA ASP A 117 -6.13 15.54 3.78
C ASP A 117 -7.52 15.86 4.33
N SER A 118 -8.53 15.28 3.67
CA SER A 118 -9.92 15.50 3.99
C SER A 118 -10.42 14.42 4.95
N ASN A 119 -11.38 14.79 5.80
CA ASN A 119 -11.93 13.87 6.79
C ASN A 119 -13.46 13.98 6.84
N ASP A 120 -14.13 12.84 6.70
CA ASP A 120 -15.58 12.70 6.84
C ASP A 120 -15.91 11.96 8.14
N ASN A 121 -16.94 12.44 8.86
CA ASN A 121 -17.34 11.92 10.18
C ASN A 121 -18.85 11.80 10.27
N ASP A 122 -19.42 10.90 9.47
CA ASP A 122 -20.82 10.54 9.59
C ASP A 122 -21.11 9.86 10.95
N PRO A 123 -22.18 10.26 11.70
CA PRO A 123 -22.56 9.59 12.95
C PRO A 123 -22.99 8.13 12.79
N ASP A 124 -23.40 7.71 11.59
CA ASP A 124 -23.89 6.37 11.28
C ASP A 124 -22.84 5.49 10.58
N ASP A 125 -21.66 6.03 10.26
CA ASP A 125 -20.54 5.31 9.64
C ASP A 125 -19.20 5.53 10.39
N ASN A 126 -18.15 4.82 9.98
CA ASN A 126 -16.81 5.08 10.49
C ASN A 126 -16.27 6.39 9.90
N SER A 127 -15.49 7.12 10.70
CA SER A 127 -14.70 8.24 10.21
C SER A 127 -13.75 7.77 9.10
N THR A 128 -13.69 8.50 7.99
CA THR A 128 -12.81 8.20 6.83
C THR A 128 -11.90 9.37 6.54
N ARG A 129 -10.73 9.09 5.97
CA ARG A 129 -9.80 10.10 5.49
C ARG A 129 -9.42 9.81 4.05
N ASP A 130 -9.35 10.88 3.26
CA ASP A 130 -8.87 10.86 1.88
C ASP A 130 -7.68 11.79 1.78
N VAL A 131 -6.53 11.23 1.40
CA VAL A 131 -5.26 11.93 1.39
C VAL A 131 -4.69 11.95 -0.02
N THR A 132 -4.44 13.15 -0.52
CA THR A 132 -3.89 13.40 -1.84
C THR A 132 -2.43 13.79 -1.76
N PHE A 133 -1.60 13.16 -2.59
CA PHE A 133 -0.18 13.43 -2.70
C PHE A 133 0.18 13.91 -4.10
N SER A 134 0.91 15.03 -4.17
CA SER A 134 1.57 15.47 -5.39
C SER A 134 2.98 14.92 -5.45
N VAL A 135 3.35 14.28 -6.56
CA VAL A 135 4.67 13.67 -6.76
C VAL A 135 5.66 14.66 -7.36
N ASP A 136 6.82 14.77 -6.73
CA ASP A 136 7.98 15.48 -7.27
C ASP A 136 8.72 14.59 -8.28
N GLY A 137 8.66 14.97 -9.56
CA GLY A 137 9.39 14.31 -10.63
C GLY A 137 8.70 13.03 -11.13
N VAL A 138 9.49 11.99 -11.41
CA VAL A 138 8.98 10.77 -12.08
C VAL A 138 8.98 9.60 -11.09
N PRO A 139 7.81 8.98 -10.80
CA PRO A 139 7.73 7.76 -10.02
C PRO A 139 8.63 6.66 -10.61
N GLN A 140 9.38 5.98 -9.76
CA GLN A 140 10.30 4.92 -10.15
C GLN A 140 9.68 3.55 -9.90
N ARG A 141 9.80 2.64 -10.87
CA ARG A 141 9.44 1.23 -10.68
C ARG A 141 10.60 0.47 -10.06
N GLY A 142 10.31 -0.38 -9.10
CA GLY A 142 11.32 -1.17 -8.41
C GLY A 142 10.81 -2.53 -7.92
N TRP A 143 11.75 -3.28 -7.36
CA TRP A 143 11.48 -4.50 -6.61
C TRP A 143 11.99 -4.29 -5.18
N LEU A 144 11.10 -4.39 -4.20
CA LEU A 144 11.46 -4.24 -2.79
C LEU A 144 11.27 -5.54 -2.02
N GLU A 145 11.94 -5.61 -0.89
CA GLU A 145 11.77 -6.67 0.09
C GLU A 145 11.12 -6.05 1.32
N LEU A 146 10.02 -6.64 1.79
CA LEU A 146 9.37 -6.16 3.01
C LEU A 146 10.19 -6.61 4.22
N PRO A 147 10.40 -5.73 5.21
CA PRO A 147 10.97 -6.12 6.49
C PRO A 147 10.05 -7.14 7.19
N GLU A 148 10.62 -7.97 8.06
CA GLU A 148 9.87 -9.07 8.70
C GLU A 148 8.67 -8.55 9.50
N SER A 149 8.83 -7.43 10.19
CA SER A 149 7.75 -6.75 10.92
C SER A 149 6.56 -6.37 10.03
N ALA A 150 6.82 -5.88 8.81
CA ALA A 150 5.75 -5.53 7.87
C ALA A 150 5.04 -6.76 7.29
N LYS A 151 5.71 -7.92 7.24
CA LYS A 151 5.06 -9.18 6.87
C LYS A 151 4.11 -9.66 7.96
N GLU A 152 4.48 -9.50 9.23
CA GLU A 152 3.64 -9.85 10.38
C GLU A 152 2.36 -8.97 10.45
N GLU A 153 2.46 -7.69 10.10
CA GLU A 153 1.32 -6.76 10.07
C GLU A 153 0.34 -7.04 8.92
N LEU A 154 0.84 -7.42 7.74
CA LEU A 154 0.00 -7.78 6.59
C LEU A 154 -0.62 -9.18 6.70
N ALA A 155 0.03 -10.08 7.44
CA ALA A 155 -0.41 -11.44 7.56
C ALA A 155 -1.48 -11.53 8.65
N TYR A 156 -2.75 -11.33 8.26
CA TYR A 156 -3.93 -11.80 9.00
C TYR A 156 -3.98 -13.35 8.97
N VAL A 157 -2.88 -14.00 9.36
CA VAL A 157 -2.82 -15.46 9.53
C VAL A 157 -3.70 -15.79 10.73
N PHE A 158 -4.57 -16.78 10.56
CA PHE A 158 -5.25 -17.41 11.69
C PHE A 158 -4.23 -17.75 12.78
N ARG A 159 -4.31 -17.05 13.92
CA ARG A 159 -3.47 -17.31 15.08
C ARG A 159 -4.15 -18.34 15.97
N GLY A 160 -3.43 -19.41 16.27
CA GLY A 160 -3.87 -20.38 17.26
C GLY A 160 -3.81 -19.77 18.66
N ILE A 161 -4.47 -20.42 19.62
CA ILE A 161 -4.54 -19.97 21.02
C ILE A 161 -3.24 -20.24 21.82
N GLY A 162 -2.18 -20.71 21.17
CA GLY A 162 -0.89 -21.01 21.79
C GLY A 162 -0.06 -19.77 22.10
N VAL A 163 0.94 -19.92 22.97
CA VAL A 163 1.90 -18.87 23.28
C VAL A 163 2.76 -18.58 22.06
N ILE A 164 2.80 -17.32 21.65
CA ILE A 164 3.61 -16.82 20.54
C ILE A 164 5.06 -16.73 21.01
N SER A 165 6.00 -17.21 20.20
CA SER A 165 7.45 -17.13 20.45
C SER A 165 8.19 -16.81 19.15
N ASP A 166 9.46 -16.42 19.25
CA ASP A 166 10.30 -16.14 18.07
C ASP A 166 10.39 -17.34 17.09
N ASP A 167 10.19 -18.56 17.60
CA ASP A 167 10.17 -19.80 16.80
C ASP A 167 8.77 -20.16 16.24
N ASP A 168 7.69 -19.58 16.77
CA ASP A 168 6.30 -19.85 16.34
C ASP A 168 5.44 -18.58 16.48
N GLN A 169 5.36 -17.85 15.37
CA GLN A 169 4.62 -16.61 15.25
C GLN A 169 3.10 -16.82 15.05
N THR A 170 2.64 -18.06 14.84
CA THR A 170 1.21 -18.35 14.62
C THR A 170 0.51 -18.89 15.85
N GLY A 171 1.22 -19.11 16.97
CA GLY A 171 0.64 -19.69 18.18
C GLY A 171 0.07 -21.09 17.93
N LYS A 172 0.73 -21.86 17.05
CA LYS A 172 0.26 -23.14 16.50
C LYS A 172 -1.06 -23.07 15.71
N GLY A 173 -1.40 -21.90 15.18
CA GLY A 173 -2.53 -21.73 14.28
C GLY A 173 -2.19 -22.20 12.87
N GLU A 174 -3.04 -23.06 12.32
CA GLU A 174 -3.04 -23.36 10.88
C GLU A 174 -4.26 -22.70 10.23
N GLY A 175 -4.03 -21.89 9.21
CA GLY A 175 -5.12 -21.27 8.45
C GLY A 175 -5.91 -22.29 7.65
N TRP A 176 -7.23 -22.09 7.57
CA TRP A 176 -8.16 -22.95 6.84
C TRP A 176 -7.79 -23.07 5.35
N LYS A 177 -7.78 -24.30 4.85
CA LYS A 177 -7.54 -24.68 3.44
C LYS A 177 -8.81 -25.29 2.86
N GLU A 178 -9.00 -25.23 1.54
CA GLU A 178 -10.16 -25.86 0.90
C GLU A 178 -10.27 -27.37 1.16
N ALA A 179 -9.13 -28.04 1.40
CA ALA A 179 -9.07 -29.45 1.78
C ALA A 179 -9.65 -29.75 3.19
N ASP A 180 -9.81 -28.72 4.03
CA ASP A 180 -10.38 -28.85 5.39
C ASP A 180 -11.93 -28.83 5.36
N ARG A 181 -12.54 -28.62 4.18
CA ARG A 181 -13.99 -28.64 4.02
C ARG A 181 -14.55 -30.04 4.30
N GLY A 182 -15.24 -30.17 5.43
CA GLY A 182 -15.83 -31.43 5.89
C GLY A 182 -14.92 -32.30 6.76
N SER A 183 -13.71 -31.81 7.10
CA SER A 183 -12.85 -32.48 8.07
C SER A 183 -13.33 -32.20 9.51
N GLY A 184 -13.42 -33.27 10.31
CA GLY A 184 -13.72 -33.24 11.74
C GLY A 184 -13.76 -34.66 12.29
N MET A 185 -13.05 -34.92 13.38
CA MET A 185 -13.22 -36.17 14.14
C MET A 185 -14.27 -35.94 15.22
N ALA A 186 -15.32 -36.75 15.24
CA ALA A 186 -16.13 -36.90 16.42
C ALA A 186 -15.33 -37.74 17.43
N ASP A 187 -15.07 -37.19 18.62
CA ASP A 187 -14.53 -37.99 19.73
C ASP A 187 -15.47 -39.18 19.95
N THR A 188 -14.97 -40.39 19.66
CA THR A 188 -15.66 -41.61 20.08
C THR A 188 -15.32 -41.80 21.56
N PRO A 189 -16.29 -41.71 22.48
CA PRO A 189 -16.01 -41.97 23.88
C PRO A 189 -15.49 -43.41 24.00
N LYS A 190 -14.29 -43.57 24.58
CA LYS A 190 -13.75 -44.89 24.94
C LYS A 190 -14.76 -45.60 25.84
N ALA A 191 -15.14 -46.80 25.44
CA ALA A 191 -15.90 -47.75 26.24
C ALA A 191 -15.11 -48.19 27.48
#